data_AF-A0A944MLN1-F1
#
_entry.id   AF-A0A944MLN1-F1
#
_cell.length_a   1.000
_cell.length_b   1.000
_cell.length_c   1.000
_cell.angle_alpha   90.00
_cell.angle_beta   90.00
_cell.angle_gamma   90.00
#
_symmetry.space_group_name_H-M   'P 1'
#
loop_
_entity.id
_entity.type
_entity.pdbx_description
1 polymer ?
#
loop_
_entity_poly.entity_id
_entity_poly.type
_entity_poly.pdbx_seq_one_letter_code
_entity_poly.pdbx_strand_id
1 'polypeptide(L)'
;MKTFDQFEKSLINKIVNDTRLGRNIINILDEFLDKTCVKIDITTRAVDLKFEIQGTLPTQTETDWIINQKLPELQIQIIQTLNLTNYLEKNGFITTFKKSNVPQTQIQFGKCAVNLGNVGYSFPDPKTNDLLIEYAEKEIMPSPDLAEFVANKYQTKDDLRYKNQKCATWTGIIISIVVGLFSIGFGISSIYQSNNDNEIVTKQELDSLLNQHNSNQVNMLEKLDNANKHLEQLMIDTLSVSVTNEKIKTKIVK
;
A
#
# COMPACT_ATOMS: atom_id res chain seq x y z
N MET A 1 15.47 -2.52 -8.12
CA MET A 1 15.44 -1.55 -9.22
C MET A 1 16.47 -0.46 -8.95
N LYS A 2 17.14 0.09 -9.97
CA LYS A 2 18.09 1.19 -9.78
C LYS A 2 17.36 2.42 -9.20
N THR A 3 17.92 2.99 -8.13
CA THR A 3 17.47 4.27 -7.60
C THR A 3 18.15 5.39 -8.37
N PHE A 4 17.38 6.30 -8.95
CA PHE A 4 17.92 7.44 -9.67
C PHE A 4 18.20 8.61 -8.72
N ASP A 5 19.39 9.18 -8.84
CA ASP A 5 19.75 10.40 -8.14
C ASP A 5 19.03 11.63 -8.76
N GLN A 6 19.25 12.82 -8.18
CA GLN A 6 18.60 14.04 -8.67
C GLN A 6 19.08 14.46 -10.07
N PHE A 7 20.35 14.22 -10.39
CA PHE A 7 20.93 14.53 -11.68
C PHE A 7 20.33 13.63 -12.76
N GLU A 8 20.31 12.32 -12.54
CA GLU A 8 19.72 11.34 -13.45
C GLU A 8 18.22 11.60 -13.68
N LYS A 9 17.47 11.96 -12.62
CA LYS A 9 16.06 12.38 -12.75
C LYS A 9 15.91 13.62 -13.62
N SER A 10 16.78 14.61 -13.46
CA SER A 10 16.80 15.79 -14.33
C SER A 10 17.02 15.41 -15.80
N LEU A 11 17.98 14.53 -16.08
CA LEU A 11 18.25 14.03 -17.42
C LEU A 11 17.06 13.25 -18.02
N ILE A 12 16.45 12.34 -17.25
CA ILE A 12 15.26 11.60 -17.67
C ILE A 12 14.12 12.56 -18.03
N ASN A 13 13.88 13.57 -17.17
CA ASN A 13 12.87 14.58 -17.42
C ASN A 13 13.12 15.33 -18.73
N LYS A 14 14.37 15.67 -19.05
CA LYS A 14 14.73 16.31 -20.33
C LYS A 14 14.43 15.38 -21.51
N ILE A 15 14.84 14.11 -21.41
CA ILE A 15 14.58 13.10 -22.45
C ILE A 15 13.08 12.95 -22.74
N VAL A 16 12.23 12.99 -21.71
CA VAL A 16 10.78 12.81 -21.86
C VAL A 16 10.07 14.09 -22.30
N ASN A 17 10.37 15.22 -21.68
CA ASN A 17 9.56 16.43 -21.78
C ASN A 17 10.10 17.47 -22.78
N ASP A 18 11.39 17.44 -23.12
CA ASP A 18 11.92 18.42 -24.06
C ASP A 18 11.63 17.97 -25.50
N THR A 19 10.75 18.70 -26.18
CA THR A 19 10.37 18.49 -27.58
C THR A 19 10.96 19.55 -28.50
N ARG A 20 11.70 20.55 -27.98
CA ARG A 20 12.08 21.75 -28.74
C ARG A 20 13.33 21.55 -29.58
N LEU A 21 14.25 20.72 -29.11
CA LEU A 21 15.45 20.30 -29.83
C LEU A 21 15.40 18.78 -30.04
N GLY A 22 16.05 18.29 -31.09
CA GLY A 22 16.17 16.85 -31.32
C GLY A 22 16.70 16.14 -30.07
N ARG A 23 16.07 15.04 -29.67
CA ARG A 23 16.46 14.32 -28.46
C ARG A 23 17.73 13.53 -28.77
N ASN A 24 18.90 14.06 -28.44
CA ASN A 24 20.18 13.38 -28.61
C ASN A 24 21.12 13.71 -27.45
N ILE A 25 22.20 12.94 -27.31
CA ILE A 25 23.14 13.12 -26.19
C ILE A 25 23.84 14.48 -26.26
N ILE A 26 24.10 14.99 -27.46
CA ILE A 26 24.77 16.27 -27.69
C ILE A 26 23.96 17.42 -27.07
N ASN A 27 22.66 17.48 -27.35
CA ASN A 27 21.77 18.53 -26.84
C ASN A 27 21.57 18.42 -25.33
N ILE A 28 21.57 17.19 -24.79
CA ILE A 28 21.53 16.98 -23.34
C ILE A 28 22.80 17.51 -22.66
N LEU A 29 23.95 17.29 -23.28
CA LEU A 29 25.25 17.72 -22.75
C LEU A 29 25.52 19.22 -22.96
N ASP A 30 24.93 19.85 -23.97
CA ASP A 30 25.17 21.25 -24.34
C ASP A 30 24.94 22.25 -23.19
N GLU A 31 24.05 21.94 -22.25
CA GLU A 31 23.81 22.76 -21.05
C GLU A 31 25.03 22.84 -20.13
N PHE A 32 25.84 21.78 -20.10
CA PHE A 32 27.02 21.68 -19.23
C PHE A 32 28.29 22.25 -19.87
N LEU A 33 28.23 22.51 -21.18
CA LEU A 33 29.37 22.88 -22.03
C LEU A 33 29.58 24.39 -22.17
N ASP A 34 29.25 25.17 -21.14
CA ASP A 34 29.58 26.60 -21.15
C ASP A 34 31.09 26.80 -21.31
N LYS A 35 31.47 27.64 -22.29
CA LYS A 35 32.87 27.92 -22.67
C LYS A 35 33.69 26.66 -22.98
N THR A 36 33.02 25.58 -23.37
CA THR A 36 33.65 24.28 -23.60
C THR A 36 33.12 23.68 -24.89
N CYS A 37 34.01 23.10 -25.68
CA CYS A 37 33.65 22.30 -26.84
C CYS A 37 34.16 20.87 -26.67
N VAL A 38 33.37 19.91 -27.12
CA VAL A 38 33.76 18.52 -27.22
C VAL A 38 34.08 18.22 -28.67
N LYS A 39 35.27 17.69 -28.92
CA LYS A 39 35.69 17.21 -30.23
C LYS A 39 35.82 15.69 -30.16
N ILE A 40 35.10 15.00 -31.02
CA ILE A 40 35.15 13.55 -31.16
C ILE A 40 35.83 13.24 -32.49
N ASP A 41 36.89 12.44 -32.45
CA ASP A 41 37.49 11.83 -33.63
C ASP A 41 37.07 10.36 -33.71
N ILE A 42 36.22 10.06 -34.69
CA ILE A 42 35.63 8.71 -34.86
C ILE A 42 36.69 7.72 -35.34
N THR A 43 37.69 8.20 -36.09
CA THR A 43 38.73 7.36 -36.70
C THR A 43 39.73 6.91 -35.64
N THR A 44 40.20 7.84 -34.81
CA THR A 44 41.16 7.54 -33.74
C THR A 44 40.49 7.11 -32.43
N ARG A 45 39.16 7.16 -32.36
CA ARG A 45 38.34 6.91 -31.17
C ARG A 45 38.73 7.81 -29.98
N ALA A 46 39.17 9.03 -30.28
CA ALA A 46 39.60 10.01 -29.30
C ALA A 46 38.50 11.05 -29.04
N VAL A 47 38.43 11.51 -27.79
CA VAL A 47 37.54 12.60 -27.40
C VAL A 47 38.38 13.66 -26.69
N ASP A 48 38.34 14.88 -27.18
CA ASP A 48 39.03 16.03 -26.60
C ASP A 48 38.02 17.04 -26.06
N LEU A 49 38.24 17.48 -24.82
CA LEU A 49 37.54 18.58 -24.19
C LEU A 49 38.36 19.86 -24.37
N LYS A 50 37.82 20.83 -25.08
CA LYS A 50 38.45 22.12 -25.37
C LYS A 50 37.82 23.21 -24.53
N PHE A 51 38.58 23.77 -23.61
CA PHE A 51 38.15 24.86 -22.74
C PHE A 51 38.61 26.19 -23.32
N GLU A 52 37.68 27.14 -23.44
CA GLU A 52 37.95 28.49 -23.91
C GLU A 52 38.83 29.26 -22.91
N ILE A 53 39.80 29.99 -23.42
CA ILE A 53 40.69 30.88 -22.65
C ILE A 53 40.74 32.25 -23.32
N GLN A 54 40.97 33.30 -22.53
CA GLN A 54 40.94 34.68 -23.05
C GLN A 54 42.13 35.01 -23.97
N GLY A 55 43.28 34.38 -23.72
CA GLY A 55 44.52 34.59 -24.47
C GLY A 55 44.89 33.44 -25.40
N THR A 56 46.11 33.48 -25.92
CA THR A 56 46.71 32.35 -26.67
C THR A 56 47.28 31.27 -25.75
N LEU A 57 47.61 31.64 -24.51
CA LEU A 57 48.09 30.75 -23.45
C LEU A 57 47.22 30.93 -22.21
N PRO A 58 46.93 29.83 -21.48
CA PRO A 58 46.14 29.91 -20.26
C PRO A 58 46.92 30.62 -19.16
N THR A 59 46.22 31.45 -18.40
CA THR A 59 46.73 31.97 -17.12
C THR A 59 46.74 30.87 -16.06
N GLN A 60 47.48 31.06 -14.96
CA GLN A 60 47.46 30.12 -13.83
C GLN A 60 46.06 29.97 -13.24
N THR A 61 45.32 31.08 -13.09
CA THR A 61 43.94 31.07 -12.59
C THR A 61 43.00 30.27 -13.50
N GLU A 62 43.09 30.45 -14.82
CA GLU A 62 42.31 29.65 -15.78
C GLU A 62 42.69 28.17 -15.70
N THR A 63 44.00 27.87 -15.61
CA THR A 63 44.50 26.50 -15.50
C THR A 63 43.95 25.83 -14.24
N ASP A 64 44.03 26.49 -13.10
CA ASP A 64 43.55 25.95 -11.82
C ASP A 64 42.03 25.76 -11.82
N TRP A 65 41.27 26.69 -12.41
CA TRP A 65 39.82 26.55 -12.56
C TRP A 65 39.46 25.38 -13.48
N ILE A 66 40.14 25.23 -14.63
CA ILE A 66 39.90 24.12 -15.56
C ILE A 66 40.22 22.79 -14.89
N ILE A 67 41.45 22.63 -14.37
CA ILE A 67 41.95 21.33 -13.89
C ILE A 67 41.24 20.91 -12.60
N ASN A 68 41.04 21.82 -11.65
CA ASN A 68 40.57 21.45 -10.32
C ASN A 68 39.04 21.54 -10.15
N GLN A 69 38.33 22.20 -11.07
CA GLN A 69 36.88 22.36 -10.98
C GLN A 69 36.18 21.85 -12.23
N LYS A 70 36.39 22.52 -13.37
CA LYS A 70 35.52 22.31 -14.54
C LYS A 70 35.73 20.96 -15.21
N LEU A 71 36.98 20.51 -15.37
CA LEU A 71 37.30 19.25 -16.03
C LEU A 71 36.74 18.03 -15.27
N PRO A 72 36.98 17.85 -13.94
CA PRO A 72 36.41 16.74 -13.18
C PRO A 72 34.88 16.75 -13.18
N GLU A 73 34.26 17.93 -13.01
CA GLU A 73 32.80 18.07 -13.02
C GLU A 73 32.21 17.61 -14.35
N LEU A 74 32.76 18.11 -15.47
CA LEU A 74 32.28 17.78 -16.80
C LEU A 74 32.49 16.30 -17.13
N GLN A 75 33.62 15.71 -16.72
CA GLN A 75 33.86 14.28 -16.90
C GLN A 75 32.81 13.43 -16.19
N ILE A 76 32.47 13.76 -14.94
CA ILE A 76 31.43 13.06 -14.17
C ILE A 76 30.07 13.20 -14.87
N GLN A 77 29.70 14.41 -15.29
CA GLN A 77 28.43 14.68 -15.97
C GLN A 77 28.31 13.90 -17.29
N ILE A 78 29.38 13.86 -18.11
CA ILE A 78 29.42 13.07 -19.34
C ILE A 78 29.23 11.58 -19.04
N ILE A 79 29.99 11.04 -18.08
CA ILE A 79 29.92 9.62 -17.71
C ILE A 79 28.54 9.25 -17.19
N GLN A 80 27.97 10.05 -16.30
CA GLN A 80 26.64 9.81 -15.75
C GLN A 80 25.57 9.85 -16.84
N THR A 81 25.65 10.83 -17.75
CA THR A 81 24.71 10.95 -18.88
C THR A 81 24.79 9.73 -19.80
N LEU A 82 25.99 9.30 -20.18
CA LEU A 82 26.17 8.14 -21.07
C LEU A 82 25.75 6.82 -20.40
N ASN A 83 26.09 6.63 -19.13
CA ASN A 83 25.68 5.44 -18.39
C ASN A 83 24.16 5.37 -18.21
N LEU A 84 23.53 6.51 -17.94
CA LEU A 84 22.07 6.59 -17.86
C LEU A 84 21.42 6.26 -19.19
N THR A 85 21.87 6.86 -20.29
CA THR A 85 21.37 6.57 -21.64
C THR A 85 21.49 5.08 -21.97
N ASN A 86 22.68 4.49 -21.75
CA ASN A 86 22.91 3.06 -21.96
C ASN A 86 22.02 2.18 -21.08
N TYR A 87 21.81 2.57 -19.82
CA TYR A 87 20.88 1.86 -18.93
C TYR A 87 19.44 1.93 -19.45
N LEU A 88 18.96 3.12 -19.83
CA LEU A 88 17.61 3.32 -20.33
C LEU A 88 17.37 2.51 -21.61
N GLU A 89 18.35 2.49 -22.52
CA GLU A 89 18.25 1.72 -23.77
C GLU A 89 18.21 0.22 -23.50
N LYS A 90 19.13 -0.29 -22.68
CA LYS A 90 19.17 -1.73 -22.33
C LYS A 90 17.91 -2.24 -21.63
N ASN A 91 17.22 -1.36 -20.91
CA ASN A 91 15.97 -1.71 -20.23
C ASN A 91 14.72 -1.37 -21.06
N GLY A 92 14.88 -0.98 -22.34
CA GLY A 92 13.77 -0.68 -23.25
C GLY A 92 13.02 0.62 -22.96
N PHE A 93 13.53 1.47 -22.06
CA PHE A 93 12.91 2.76 -21.75
C PHE A 93 13.09 3.79 -22.87
N ILE A 94 14.18 3.67 -23.62
CA ILE A 94 14.43 4.46 -24.83
C ILE A 94 14.84 3.53 -25.95
N THR A 95 14.64 3.98 -27.18
CA THR A 95 15.24 3.40 -28.37
C THR A 95 16.13 4.46 -29.01
N THR A 96 17.36 4.08 -29.37
CA THR A 96 18.24 5.00 -30.11
C THR A 96 18.33 4.60 -31.58
N PHE A 97 18.39 5.59 -32.47
CA PHE A 97 18.50 5.35 -33.91
C PHE A 97 19.41 6.39 -34.56
N LYS A 98 20.20 5.96 -35.53
CA LYS A 98 21.04 6.86 -36.32
C LYS A 98 20.22 7.45 -37.46
N LYS A 99 20.25 8.78 -37.61
CA LYS A 99 19.67 9.45 -38.77
C LYS A 99 20.51 9.17 -40.03
N SER A 100 19.86 9.16 -41.19
CA SER A 100 20.54 9.00 -42.47
C SER A 100 21.38 10.25 -42.78
N ASN A 101 22.65 10.21 -42.40
CA ASN A 101 23.59 11.32 -42.54
C ASN A 101 24.84 10.86 -43.32
N VAL A 102 25.55 11.83 -43.91
CA VAL A 102 26.88 11.58 -44.49
C VAL A 102 27.82 11.10 -43.38
N PRO A 103 28.62 10.03 -43.60
CA PRO A 103 29.60 9.58 -42.62
C PRO A 103 30.52 10.72 -42.21
N GLN A 104 30.54 11.05 -40.93
CA GLN A 104 31.47 12.04 -40.38
C GLN A 104 32.71 11.33 -39.86
N THR A 105 33.87 11.95 -40.05
CA THR A 105 35.14 11.48 -39.44
C THR A 105 35.40 12.17 -38.10
N GLN A 106 34.81 13.37 -37.92
CA GLN A 106 34.90 14.16 -36.70
C GLN A 106 33.56 14.82 -36.39
N ILE A 107 33.23 14.91 -35.10
CA ILE A 107 32.06 15.61 -34.58
C ILE A 107 32.56 16.67 -33.60
N GLN A 108 32.05 17.89 -33.69
CA GLN A 108 32.32 18.94 -32.71
C GLN A 108 31.02 19.59 -32.26
N PHE A 109 30.85 19.77 -30.96
CA PHE A 109 29.69 20.42 -30.34
C PHE A 109 30.08 21.15 -29.05
N GLY A 110 29.17 21.98 -28.52
CA GLY A 110 29.37 22.80 -27.32
C GLY A 110 29.46 24.30 -27.61
N LYS A 111 29.82 25.09 -26.59
CA LYS A 111 29.73 26.56 -26.59
C LYS A 111 31.10 27.24 -26.43
N CYS A 112 32.06 26.90 -27.28
CA CYS A 112 33.32 27.63 -27.37
C CYS A 112 33.24 28.73 -28.45
N ALA A 113 33.81 29.89 -28.14
CA ALA A 113 33.95 30.97 -29.10
C ALA A 113 35.03 30.62 -30.15
N VAL A 114 34.70 30.86 -31.43
CA VAL A 114 35.60 30.56 -32.57
C VAL A 114 36.85 31.47 -32.58
N ASN A 115 36.75 32.66 -31.98
CA ASN A 115 37.77 33.71 -31.99
C ASN A 115 38.65 33.76 -30.73
N LEU A 116 38.47 32.85 -29.79
CA LEU A 116 39.26 32.77 -28.55
C LEU A 116 40.19 31.56 -28.54
N GLY A 117 41.23 31.62 -27.71
CA GLY A 117 42.14 30.49 -27.52
C GLY A 117 41.43 29.31 -26.85
N ASN A 118 42.02 28.11 -26.98
CA ASN A 118 41.51 26.94 -26.28
C ASN A 118 42.65 26.06 -25.76
N VAL A 119 42.39 25.40 -24.63
CA VAL A 119 43.23 24.35 -24.07
C VAL A 119 42.49 23.03 -24.17
N GLY A 120 43.12 22.04 -24.79
CA GLY A 120 42.56 20.71 -25.00
C GLY A 120 43.02 19.71 -23.94
N TYR A 121 42.08 18.92 -23.42
CA TYR A 121 42.35 17.77 -22.56
C TYR A 121 41.70 16.53 -23.17
N SER A 122 42.48 15.47 -23.36
CA SER A 122 41.94 14.19 -23.81
C SER A 122 41.11 13.54 -22.70
N PHE A 123 39.95 13.02 -23.07
CA PHE A 123 39.17 12.19 -22.17
C PHE A 123 39.90 10.86 -21.94
N PRO A 124 40.16 10.48 -20.68
CA PRO A 124 41.12 9.41 -20.39
C PRO A 124 40.54 7.99 -20.53
N ASP A 125 39.23 7.81 -20.43
CA ASP A 125 38.58 6.49 -20.45
C ASP A 125 38.11 6.08 -21.85
N PRO A 126 38.74 5.05 -22.48
CA PRO A 126 38.36 4.59 -23.82
C PRO A 126 36.92 4.09 -23.88
N LYS A 127 36.40 3.49 -22.81
CA LYS A 127 35.03 2.97 -22.78
C LYS A 127 34.01 4.10 -22.86
N THR A 128 34.26 5.20 -22.16
CA THR A 128 33.44 6.40 -22.26
C THR A 128 33.54 7.03 -23.64
N ASN A 129 34.73 7.05 -24.25
CA ASN A 129 34.91 7.54 -25.62
C ASN A 129 34.08 6.73 -26.62
N ASP A 130 34.10 5.41 -26.49
CA ASP A 130 33.30 4.50 -27.32
C ASP A 130 31.80 4.78 -27.22
N LEU A 131 31.28 4.95 -26.00
CA LEU A 131 29.88 5.29 -25.77
C LEU A 131 29.53 6.68 -26.32
N LEU A 132 30.42 7.67 -26.15
CA LEU A 132 30.19 9.01 -26.66
C LEU A 132 30.14 9.01 -28.20
N ILE A 133 31.07 8.31 -28.86
CA ILE A 133 31.07 8.11 -30.31
C ILE A 133 29.77 7.42 -30.76
N GLU A 134 29.36 6.38 -30.04
CA GLU A 134 28.15 5.62 -30.37
C GLU A 134 26.89 6.48 -30.29
N TYR A 135 26.73 7.27 -29.21
CA TYR A 135 25.50 8.05 -28.98
C TYR A 135 25.51 9.43 -29.62
N ALA A 136 26.67 10.00 -29.98
CA ALA A 136 26.77 11.35 -30.55
C ALA A 136 25.93 11.53 -31.83
N GLU A 137 25.84 10.49 -32.66
CA GLU A 137 25.10 10.52 -33.93
C GLU A 137 23.67 9.94 -33.83
N LYS A 138 23.29 9.46 -32.64
CA LYS A 138 21.99 8.82 -32.45
C LYS A 138 20.97 9.80 -31.87
N GLU A 139 19.75 9.67 -32.34
CA GLU A 139 18.58 10.24 -31.69
C GLU A 139 17.96 9.26 -30.71
N ILE A 140 17.30 9.81 -29.71
CA ILE A 140 16.70 9.15 -28.57
C ILE A 140 15.18 9.28 -28.72
N MET A 141 14.51 8.15 -28.89
CA MET A 141 13.05 8.06 -28.85
C MET A 141 12.65 7.43 -27.51
N PRO A 142 12.02 8.17 -26.59
CA PRO A 142 11.54 7.57 -25.36
C PRO A 142 10.30 6.72 -25.61
N SER A 143 10.24 5.62 -24.89
CA SER A 143 9.06 4.75 -24.85
C SER A 143 7.91 5.39 -24.07
N PRO A 144 6.66 4.96 -24.31
CA PRO A 144 5.53 5.30 -23.46
C PRO A 144 5.74 4.90 -21.99
N ASP A 145 6.41 3.77 -21.73
CA ASP A 145 6.69 3.30 -20.37
C ASP A 145 7.61 4.24 -19.61
N LEU A 146 8.58 4.89 -20.27
CA LEU A 146 9.42 5.90 -19.64
C LEU A 146 8.61 7.16 -19.26
N ALA A 147 7.70 7.60 -20.12
CA ALA A 147 6.83 8.72 -19.83
C ALA A 147 5.91 8.42 -18.63
N GLU A 148 5.33 7.23 -18.59
CA GLU A 148 4.52 6.77 -17.47
C GLU A 148 5.35 6.63 -16.17
N PHE A 149 6.58 6.12 -16.27
CA PHE A 149 7.51 6.03 -15.15
C PHE A 149 7.80 7.41 -14.53
N VAL A 150 8.01 8.44 -15.37
CA VAL A 150 8.18 9.83 -14.92
C VAL A 150 6.89 10.36 -14.27
N ALA A 151 5.73 10.14 -14.91
CA ALA A 151 4.43 10.57 -14.39
C ALA A 151 4.14 9.97 -13.00
N ASN A 152 4.58 8.73 -12.78
CA ASN A 152 4.48 7.99 -11.53
C ASN A 152 5.60 8.30 -10.52
N LYS A 153 6.30 9.43 -10.67
CA LYS A 153 7.38 9.88 -9.77
C LYS A 153 8.51 8.86 -9.64
N TYR A 154 8.94 8.30 -10.78
CA TYR A 154 10.02 7.32 -10.86
C TYR A 154 9.70 6.02 -10.11
N GLN A 155 8.44 5.57 -10.18
CA GLN A 155 7.99 4.29 -9.64
C GLN A 155 7.47 3.42 -10.78
N THR A 156 7.83 2.13 -10.77
CA THR A 156 7.32 1.19 -11.77
C THR A 156 5.86 0.84 -11.51
N LYS A 157 5.20 0.29 -12.54
CA LYS A 157 3.89 -0.35 -12.41
C LYS A 157 3.89 -1.42 -11.31
N ASP A 158 4.97 -2.18 -11.19
CA ASP A 158 5.10 -3.20 -10.15
C ASP A 158 5.25 -2.60 -8.75
N ASP A 159 6.01 -1.51 -8.58
CA ASP A 159 6.11 -0.80 -7.30
C ASP A 159 4.75 -0.25 -6.86
N LEU A 160 4.00 0.33 -7.79
CA LEU A 160 2.64 0.82 -7.56
C LEU A 160 1.69 -0.33 -7.22
N ARG A 161 1.73 -1.41 -7.99
CA ARG A 161 0.92 -2.62 -7.73
C ARG A 161 1.23 -3.18 -6.36
N TYR A 162 2.50 -3.26 -5.99
CA TYR A 162 2.93 -3.75 -4.68
C TYR A 162 2.45 -2.86 -3.53
N LYS A 163 2.51 -1.53 -3.68
CA LYS A 163 1.95 -0.59 -2.69
C LYS A 163 0.43 -0.73 -2.56
N ASN A 164 -0.27 -0.84 -3.68
CA ASN A 164 -1.73 -1.01 -3.69
C ASN A 164 -2.13 -2.36 -3.06
N GLN A 165 -1.41 -3.44 -3.39
CA GLN A 165 -1.61 -4.76 -2.79
C GLN A 165 -1.33 -4.74 -1.28
N LYS A 166 -0.26 -4.07 -0.84
CA LYS A 166 0.02 -3.88 0.59
C LYS A 166 -1.10 -3.16 1.31
N CYS A 167 -1.60 -2.06 0.73
CA CYS A 167 -2.73 -1.31 1.29
C CYS A 167 -3.97 -2.20 1.42
N ALA A 168 -4.37 -2.88 0.34
CA ALA A 168 -5.51 -3.79 0.34
C ALA A 168 -5.36 -4.93 1.36
N THR A 169 -4.16 -5.50 1.48
CA THR A 169 -3.86 -6.55 2.46
C THR A 169 -4.05 -6.05 3.89
N TRP A 170 -3.53 -4.86 4.21
CA TRP A 170 -3.71 -4.27 5.53
C TRP A 170 -5.16 -3.91 5.83
N THR A 171 -5.91 -3.39 4.86
CA THR A 171 -7.35 -3.16 5.02
C THR A 171 -8.10 -4.47 5.29
N GLY A 172 -7.76 -5.55 4.57
CA GLY A 172 -8.33 -6.87 4.80
C GLY A 172 -8.03 -7.42 6.20
N ILE A 173 -6.80 -7.24 6.68
CA ILE A 173 -6.42 -7.62 8.06
C ILE A 173 -7.27 -6.86 9.08
N ILE A 174 -7.42 -5.54 8.92
CA ILE A 174 -8.22 -4.71 9.84
C ILE A 174 -9.68 -5.15 9.86
N ILE A 175 -10.30 -5.36 8.68
CA ILE A 175 -11.69 -5.82 8.58
C ILE A 175 -11.84 -7.19 9.24
N SER A 176 -10.89 -8.10 9.04
CA SER A 176 -10.93 -9.45 9.63
C SER A 176 -10.87 -9.39 11.16
N ILE A 177 -10.05 -8.50 11.72
CA ILE A 177 -9.99 -8.28 13.17
C ILE A 177 -11.33 -7.73 13.67
N VAL A 178 -11.90 -6.74 13.00
CA VAL A 178 -13.19 -6.14 13.39
C VAL A 178 -14.32 -7.17 13.36
N VAL A 179 -14.44 -7.94 12.27
CA VAL A 179 -15.44 -9.01 12.15
C VAL A 179 -15.22 -10.06 13.25
N GLY A 180 -13.97 -10.47 13.49
CA GLY A 180 -13.64 -11.42 14.55
C GLY A 180 -14.09 -10.93 15.93
N LEU A 181 -13.80 -9.67 16.27
CA LEU A 181 -14.24 -9.06 17.54
C LEU A 181 -15.77 -8.96 17.64
N PHE A 182 -16.45 -8.59 16.54
CA PHE A 182 -17.91 -8.54 16.50
C PHE A 182 -18.53 -9.92 16.70
N SER A 183 -18.01 -10.97 16.05
CA SER A 183 -18.49 -12.34 16.22
C SER A 183 -18.35 -12.83 17.66
N ILE A 184 -17.22 -12.52 18.32
CA ILE A 184 -17.02 -12.87 19.73
C ILE A 184 -18.02 -12.10 20.62
N GLY A 185 -18.20 -10.79 20.38
CA GLY A 185 -19.14 -9.97 21.13
C GLY A 185 -20.60 -10.44 21.02
N PHE A 186 -21.06 -10.75 19.79
CA PHE A 186 -22.37 -11.34 19.56
C PHE A 186 -22.52 -12.72 20.20
N GLY A 187 -21.48 -13.56 20.13
CA GLY A 187 -21.45 -14.86 20.80
C GLY A 187 -21.67 -14.73 22.31
N ILE A 188 -20.91 -13.85 22.97
CA ILE A 188 -21.06 -13.57 24.40
C ILE A 188 -22.47 -13.04 24.71
N SER A 189 -22.95 -12.04 23.96
CA SER A 189 -24.28 -11.46 24.16
C SER A 189 -25.39 -12.50 24.03
N SER A 190 -25.29 -13.41 23.06
CA SER A 190 -26.29 -14.47 22.85
C SER A 190 -26.31 -15.48 24.01
N ILE A 191 -25.15 -15.80 24.59
CA ILE A 191 -25.04 -16.69 25.76
C ILE A 191 -25.65 -16.01 26.99
N TYR A 192 -25.37 -14.72 27.21
CA TYR A 192 -25.98 -13.96 28.31
C TYR A 192 -27.51 -13.86 28.18
N GLN A 193 -28.03 -13.60 26.98
CA GLN A 193 -29.47 -13.58 26.72
C GLN A 193 -30.10 -14.94 27.03
N SER A 194 -29.50 -16.03 26.54
CA SER A 194 -30.00 -17.39 26.76
C SER A 194 -30.01 -17.78 28.25
N ASN A 195 -29.00 -17.37 29.03
CA ASN A 195 -28.97 -17.65 30.46
C ASN A 195 -30.08 -16.90 31.21
N ASN A 196 -30.34 -15.64 30.87
CA ASN A 196 -31.43 -14.86 31.47
C ASN A 196 -32.80 -15.45 31.12
N ASP A 197 -33.01 -15.83 29.86
CA ASP A 197 -34.27 -16.42 29.42
C ASP A 197 -34.55 -17.76 30.14
N ASN A 198 -33.52 -18.60 30.31
CA ASN A 198 -33.63 -19.86 31.04
C ASN A 198 -33.94 -19.67 32.54
N GLU A 199 -33.40 -18.63 33.18
CA GLU A 199 -33.69 -18.29 34.59
C GLU A 199 -35.14 -17.80 34.78
N ILE A 200 -35.66 -17.02 33.82
CA ILE A 200 -37.05 -16.54 33.83
C ILE A 200 -38.02 -17.72 33.69
N VAL A 201 -37.74 -18.64 32.75
CA VAL A 201 -38.60 -19.81 32.50
C VAL A 201 -38.65 -20.75 33.71
N THR A 202 -37.50 -21.01 34.35
CA THR A 202 -37.44 -21.88 35.54
C THR A 202 -38.14 -21.26 36.75
N LYS A 203 -38.06 -19.93 36.95
CA LYS A 203 -38.82 -19.24 38.00
C LYS A 203 -40.33 -19.31 37.76
N GLN A 204 -40.77 -19.10 36.52
CA GLN A 204 -42.18 -19.16 36.16
C GLN A 204 -42.75 -20.58 36.33
N GLU A 205 -41.98 -21.61 35.97
CA GLU A 205 -42.36 -23.01 36.17
C GLU A 205 -42.44 -23.36 37.67
N LEU A 206 -41.46 -22.92 38.47
CA LEU A 206 -41.46 -23.13 39.92
C LEU A 206 -42.66 -22.44 40.62
N ASP A 207 -42.97 -21.20 40.25
CA ASP A 207 -44.13 -20.47 40.77
C ASP A 207 -45.45 -21.16 40.41
N SER A 208 -45.53 -21.74 39.20
CA SER A 208 -46.72 -22.50 38.77
C SER A 208 -46.91 -23.77 39.60
N LEU A 209 -45.81 -24.50 39.89
CA LEU A 209 -45.83 -25.71 40.71
C LEU A 209 -46.16 -25.40 42.18
N LEU A 210 -45.62 -24.31 42.73
CA LEU A 210 -45.94 -23.82 44.07
C LEU A 210 -47.43 -23.47 44.21
N ASN A 211 -47.98 -22.74 43.23
CA ASN A 211 -49.40 -22.38 43.24
C ASN A 211 -50.30 -23.61 43.11
N GLN A 212 -49.94 -24.57 42.25
CA GLN A 212 -50.67 -25.83 42.13
C GLN A 212 -50.63 -26.65 43.42
N HIS A 213 -49.45 -26.75 44.06
CA HIS A 213 -49.30 -27.43 45.34
C HIS A 213 -50.15 -26.78 46.44
N ASN A 214 -50.12 -25.45 46.55
CA ASN A 214 -50.92 -24.71 47.53
C ASN A 214 -52.43 -24.90 47.29
N SER A 215 -52.88 -24.83 46.04
CA SER A 215 -54.29 -25.09 45.70
C SER A 215 -54.71 -26.51 46.08
N ASN A 216 -53.86 -27.51 45.84
CA ASN A 216 -54.13 -28.89 46.23
C ASN A 216 -54.20 -29.07 47.75
N GLN A 217 -53.35 -28.40 48.52
CA GLN A 217 -53.45 -28.45 49.98
C GLN A 217 -54.74 -27.82 50.50
N VAL A 218 -55.17 -26.68 49.95
CA VAL A 218 -56.45 -26.06 50.30
C VAL A 218 -57.62 -27.00 49.99
N ASN A 219 -57.62 -27.61 48.81
CA ASN A 219 -58.66 -28.57 48.43
C ASN A 219 -58.68 -29.82 49.33
N MET A 220 -57.51 -30.28 49.81
CA MET A 220 -57.46 -31.39 50.77
C MET A 220 -57.99 -30.99 52.15
N LEU A 221 -57.66 -29.79 52.63
CA LEU A 221 -58.19 -29.28 53.90
C LEU A 221 -59.71 -29.12 53.85
N GLU A 222 -60.25 -28.62 52.74
CA GLU A 222 -61.70 -28.49 52.53
C GLU A 222 -62.40 -29.85 52.48
N LYS A 223 -61.79 -30.85 51.82
CA LYS A 223 -62.30 -32.23 51.86
C LYS A 223 -62.27 -32.83 53.26
N LEU A 224 -61.24 -32.52 54.06
CA LEU A 224 -61.14 -32.99 55.44
C LEU A 224 -62.23 -32.35 56.33
N ASP A 225 -62.47 -31.04 56.17
CA ASP A 225 -63.51 -30.31 56.88
C ASP A 225 -64.92 -30.86 56.55
N ASN A 226 -65.19 -31.11 55.27
CA ASN A 226 -66.45 -31.70 54.83
C ASN A 226 -66.63 -33.15 55.32
N ALA A 227 -65.56 -33.95 55.34
CA ALA A 227 -65.61 -35.29 55.93
C ALA A 227 -65.88 -35.25 57.43
N ASN A 228 -65.32 -34.28 58.14
CA ASN A 228 -65.54 -34.10 59.58
C ASN A 228 -67.00 -33.71 59.87
N LYS A 229 -67.56 -32.75 59.11
CA LYS A 229 -69.00 -32.41 59.17
C LYS A 229 -69.91 -33.59 58.90
N HIS A 230 -69.56 -34.45 57.92
CA HIS A 230 -70.33 -35.64 57.62
C HIS A 230 -70.28 -36.67 58.76
N LEU A 231 -69.13 -36.80 59.44
CA LEU A 231 -68.99 -37.63 60.65
C LEU A 231 -69.85 -37.12 61.81
N GLU A 232 -69.86 -35.81 62.04
CA GLU A 232 -70.74 -35.19 63.05
C GLU A 232 -72.21 -35.48 62.75
N GLN A 233 -72.63 -35.37 61.49
CA GLN A 233 -74.01 -35.68 61.09
C GLN A 233 -74.37 -37.16 61.32
N LEU A 234 -73.47 -38.09 60.97
CA LEU A 234 -73.68 -39.52 61.23
C LEU A 234 -73.77 -39.84 62.72
N MET A 235 -72.98 -39.17 63.56
CA MET A 235 -73.10 -39.32 65.02
C MET A 235 -74.46 -38.85 65.53
N ILE A 236 -74.94 -37.69 65.05
CA ILE A 236 -76.27 -37.16 65.39
C ILE A 236 -77.37 -38.15 64.97
N ASP A 237 -77.29 -38.66 63.75
CA ASP A 237 -78.27 -39.60 63.21
C ASP A 237 -78.27 -40.91 64.02
N THR A 238 -77.09 -41.43 64.39
CA THR A 238 -76.96 -42.65 65.21
C THR A 238 -77.51 -42.45 66.63
N LEU A 239 -77.27 -41.29 67.25
CA LEU A 239 -77.87 -40.90 68.54
C LEU A 239 -79.39 -40.84 68.44
N SER A 240 -79.93 -40.24 67.37
CA SER A 240 -81.38 -40.15 67.14
C SER A 240 -82.04 -41.53 66.97
N VAL A 241 -81.38 -42.48 66.30
CA VAL A 241 -81.85 -43.87 66.14
C VAL A 241 -81.82 -44.61 67.48
N SER A 242 -80.80 -44.39 68.33
CA SER A 242 -80.74 -45.00 69.67
C SER A 242 -81.91 -44.55 70.56
N VAL A 243 -82.26 -43.25 70.52
CA VAL A 243 -83.40 -42.66 71.24
C VAL A 243 -84.73 -43.18 70.70
N THR A 244 -84.80 -43.45 69.39
CA THR A 244 -86.02 -43.99 68.75
C THR A 244 -86.24 -45.46 69.12
N ASN A 245 -85.18 -46.26 69.21
CA ASN A 245 -85.25 -47.66 69.66
C ASN A 245 -85.66 -47.78 71.14
N GLU A 246 -85.30 -46.80 71.98
CA GLU A 246 -85.73 -46.74 73.37
C GLU A 246 -87.24 -46.45 73.51
N LYS A 247 -87.81 -45.60 72.63
CA LYS A 247 -89.26 -45.34 72.55
C LYS A 247 -90.08 -46.53 72.04
N ILE A 248 -89.50 -47.43 71.25
CA ILE A 248 -90.20 -48.62 70.74
C ILE A 248 -90.28 -49.71 71.81
N LYS A 249 -89.25 -49.87 72.65
CA LYS A 249 -89.27 -50.83 73.78
C LYS A 249 -90.33 -50.50 74.85
N THR A 250 -90.70 -49.24 75.01
CA THR A 250 -91.74 -48.81 75.98
C THR A 250 -93.17 -49.00 75.48
N LYS A 251 -93.39 -49.34 74.20
CA LYS A 251 -94.74 -49.49 73.61
C LYS A 251 -95.23 -50.94 73.48
N ILE A 252 -94.37 -51.94 73.72
CA ILE A 252 -94.67 -53.38 73.53
C ILE A 252 -94.98 -54.12 74.85
N VAL A 253 -94.91 -53.45 76.01
CA VAL A 253 -95.39 -54.01 77.28
C VAL A 253 -96.65 -53.27 77.71
N LYS A 254 -97.81 -53.75 77.25
CA LYS A 254 -99.13 -53.46 77.83
C LYS A 254 -99.97 -54.72 77.77
#